data_AF-A0A413Q2P6-F1
#
_entry.id   AF-A0A413Q2P6-F1
#
_cell.length_a   1.000
_cell.length_b   1.000
_cell.length_c   1.000
_cell.angle_alpha   90.00
_cell.angle_beta   90.00
_cell.angle_gamma   90.00
#
_symmetry.space_group_name_H-M   'P 1'
#
loop_
_entity.id
_entity.type
_entity.pdbx_description
1 polymer ?
#
loop_
_entity_poly.entity_id
_entity_poly.type
_entity_poly.pdbx_seq_one_letter_code
_entity_poly.pdbx_strand_id
1 'polypeptide(L)'
;MVDEAKVFLAVGLPLTRFGAEKNDFIKYLTKNKRVSFKYENESYHIEIDDVAVFPQCYAAVVDKIPTMAKKTLIVDIGSWTIDIMPVINKSPDESKCVTIPKGLITCI
;
A
#
# COMPACT_ATOMS: atom_id res chain seq x y z
N MET A 1 -3.09 -15.62 29.32
CA MET A 1 -2.59 -16.31 28.12
C MET A 1 -1.90 -15.27 27.26
N VAL A 2 -0.94 -15.68 26.43
CA VAL A 2 -0.26 -14.77 25.51
C VAL A 2 -0.60 -15.25 24.12
N ASP A 3 -1.22 -14.38 23.33
CA ASP A 3 -1.52 -14.70 21.94
C ASP A 3 -0.31 -14.35 21.07
N GLU A 4 0.19 -15.35 20.37
CA GLU A 4 1.32 -15.23 19.44
C GLU A 4 0.84 -15.35 17.99
N ALA A 5 1.30 -14.42 17.14
CA ALA A 5 1.03 -14.46 15.71
C ALA A 5 2.32 -14.22 14.93
N LYS A 6 2.54 -15.03 13.90
CA LYS A 6 3.57 -14.79 12.89
C LYS A 6 2.91 -14.17 11.67
N VAL A 7 3.36 -12.99 11.26
CA VAL A 7 2.72 -12.20 10.20
C VAL A 7 3.70 -11.83 9.10
N PHE A 8 3.21 -11.87 7.87
CA PHE A 8 3.84 -11.24 6.72
C PHE A 8 3.15 -9.90 6.46
N LEU A 9 3.91 -8.82 6.38
CA LEU A 9 3.34 -7.49 6.17
C LEU A 9 3.32 -7.16 4.67
N ALA A 10 2.14 -7.22 4.06
CA ALA A 10 1.89 -6.68 2.73
C ALA A 10 1.36 -5.23 2.86
N VAL A 11 2.23 -4.24 2.67
CA VAL A 11 1.92 -2.82 2.91
C VAL A 11 1.92 -2.01 1.63
N GLY A 12 1.32 -0.82 1.67
CA GLY A 12 1.24 0.08 0.52
C GLY A 12 1.98 1.40 0.74
N LEU A 13 2.65 1.91 -0.30
CA LEU A 13 3.09 3.31 -0.39
C LEU A 13 2.30 4.07 -1.48
N PRO A 14 2.13 5.40 -1.33
CA PRO A 14 1.61 6.24 -2.40
C PRO A 14 2.42 6.04 -3.68
N LEU A 15 1.73 6.01 -4.82
CA LEU A 15 2.28 5.62 -6.11
C LEU A 15 3.51 6.46 -6.51
N THR A 16 3.46 7.77 -6.24
CA THR A 16 4.55 8.72 -6.51
C THR A 16 5.75 8.60 -5.57
N ARG A 17 5.58 7.99 -4.40
CA ARG A 17 6.62 7.81 -3.38
C ARG A 17 7.19 6.39 -3.37
N PHE A 18 6.51 5.44 -4.00
CA PHE A 18 6.84 4.02 -4.00
C PHE A 18 8.30 3.75 -4.35
N GLY A 19 8.78 4.23 -5.52
CA GLY A 19 10.15 3.97 -5.96
C GLY A 19 11.23 4.54 -5.04
N ALA A 20 10.99 5.73 -4.48
CA ALA A 20 11.95 6.42 -3.62
C ALA A 20 11.98 5.86 -2.18
N GLU A 21 10.84 5.47 -1.63
CA GLU A 21 10.69 5.17 -0.20
C GLU A 21 10.58 3.67 0.13
N LYS A 22 10.43 2.81 -0.88
CA LYS A 22 10.23 1.36 -0.69
C LYS A 22 11.24 0.74 0.28
N ASN A 23 12.53 0.96 0.06
CA ASN A 23 13.58 0.29 0.85
C ASN A 23 13.63 0.82 2.29
N ASP A 24 13.47 2.13 2.47
CA ASP A 24 13.45 2.75 3.79
C ASP A 24 12.22 2.32 4.58
N PHE A 25 11.08 2.14 3.91
CA PHE A 25 9.85 1.67 4.54
C PHE A 25 9.93 0.19 4.96
N ILE A 26 10.53 -0.67 4.11
CA ILE A 26 10.86 -2.06 4.50
C ILE A 26 11.73 -2.03 5.75
N LYS A 27 12.84 -1.29 5.72
CA LYS A 27 13.79 -1.19 6.84
C LYS A 27 13.12 -0.69 8.12
N TYR A 28 12.20 0.26 8.01
CA TYR A 28 11.42 0.77 9.13
C TYR A 28 10.54 -0.32 9.74
N LEU A 29 9.76 -1.03 8.92
CA LEU A 29 8.82 -2.06 9.38
C LEU A 29 9.52 -3.32 9.91
N THR A 30 10.68 -3.67 9.34
CA THR A 30 11.49 -4.82 9.81
C THR A 30 12.44 -4.45 10.95
N LYS A 31 12.46 -3.20 11.42
CA LYS A 31 13.41 -2.74 12.46
C LYS A 31 13.29 -3.58 13.74
N ASN A 32 12.07 -3.94 14.12
CA ASN A 32 11.78 -4.81 15.25
C ASN A 32 11.01 -6.02 14.75
N LYS A 33 11.66 -7.18 14.67
CA LYS A 33 11.00 -8.43 14.26
C LYS A 33 9.94 -8.91 15.24
N ARG A 34 10.02 -8.51 16.52
CA ARG A 34 9.04 -8.86 17.54
C ARG A 34 8.40 -7.58 18.09
N VAL A 35 7.07 -7.54 18.09
CA VAL A 35 6.28 -6.44 18.64
C VAL A 35 5.40 -7.00 19.74
N SER A 36 5.55 -6.45 20.95
CA SER A 36 4.75 -6.83 22.12
C SER A 36 3.90 -5.64 22.55
N PHE A 37 2.60 -5.86 22.74
CA PHE A 37 1.69 -4.84 23.26
C PHE A 37 0.59 -5.47 24.10
N LYS A 38 -0.16 -4.64 24.83
CA LYS A 38 -1.34 -5.06 25.58
C LYS A 38 -2.56 -4.31 25.08
N TYR A 39 -3.69 -5.01 24.99
CA TYR A 39 -5.00 -4.44 24.72
C TYR A 39 -6.00 -5.10 25.66
N GLU A 40 -6.83 -4.30 26.35
CA GLU A 40 -7.80 -4.80 27.35
C GLU A 40 -7.18 -5.78 28.39
N ASN A 41 -5.95 -5.49 28.82
CA ASN A 41 -5.14 -6.30 29.75
C ASN A 41 -4.70 -7.68 29.22
N GLU A 42 -4.99 -8.01 27.96
CA GLU A 42 -4.49 -9.17 27.25
C GLU A 42 -3.15 -8.85 26.57
N SER A 43 -2.24 -9.81 26.56
CA SER A 43 -0.88 -9.62 26.02
C SER A 43 -0.74 -10.27 24.65
N TYR A 44 -0.31 -9.49 23.67
CA TYR A 44 -0.14 -9.89 22.28
C TYR A 44 1.33 -9.82 21.88
N HIS A 45 1.77 -10.81 21.12
CA HIS A 45 3.10 -10.88 20.53
C HIS A 45 3.00 -11.14 19.04
N ILE A 46 3.55 -10.24 18.25
CA ILE A 46 3.62 -10.37 16.80
C ILE A 46 5.08 -10.60 16.41
N GLU A 47 5.34 -11.68 15.66
CA GLU A 47 6.58 -11.90 14.94
C GLU A 47 6.39 -11.51 13.48
N ILE A 48 7.11 -10.48 13.03
CA ILE A 48 7.16 -10.05 11.64
C ILE A 48 8.14 -10.95 10.91
N ASP A 49 7.62 -11.82 10.06
CA ASP A 49 8.42 -12.73 9.23
C ASP A 49 9.20 -11.93 8.19
N ASP A 50 8.46 -11.17 7.37
CA ASP A 50 8.97 -10.33 6.29
C ASP A 50 7.97 -9.25 5.87
N VAL A 51 8.41 -8.32 5.03
CA VAL A 51 7.64 -7.15 4.55
C VAL A 51 7.72 -7.05 3.03
N ALA A 52 6.58 -7.00 2.35
CA ALA A 52 6.49 -6.56 0.97
C ALA A 52 5.75 -5.23 0.85
N VAL A 53 6.32 -4.32 0.08
CA VAL A 53 5.72 -3.01 -0.21
C VAL A 53 5.20 -3.02 -1.63
N PHE A 54 3.97 -2.56 -1.80
CA PHE A 54 3.26 -2.43 -3.07
C PHE A 54 2.82 -0.98 -3.32
N PRO A 55 2.57 -0.57 -4.56
CA PRO A 55 1.89 0.70 -4.83
C PRO A 55 0.42 0.63 -4.41
N GLN A 56 -0.05 1.59 -3.61
CA GLN A 56 -1.40 1.59 -3.00
C GLN A 56 -2.54 1.47 -4.03
N CYS A 57 -2.45 2.18 -5.16
CA CYS A 57 -3.44 2.12 -6.23
C CYS A 57 -3.38 0.79 -7.03
N TYR A 58 -2.20 0.16 -7.12
CA TYR A 58 -2.00 -1.07 -7.89
C TYR A 58 -2.58 -2.30 -7.20
N ALA A 59 -2.38 -2.41 -5.89
CA ALA A 59 -2.83 -3.56 -5.11
C ALA A 59 -4.36 -3.78 -5.18
N ALA A 60 -5.13 -2.70 -5.33
CA ALA A 60 -6.59 -2.75 -5.40
C ALA A 60 -7.14 -3.25 -6.75
N VAL A 61 -6.32 -3.31 -7.79
CA VAL A 61 -6.75 -3.60 -9.16
C VAL A 61 -5.95 -4.70 -9.85
N VAL A 62 -4.90 -5.22 -9.22
CA VAL A 62 -3.96 -6.20 -9.82
C VAL A 62 -4.66 -7.45 -10.34
N ASP A 63 -5.69 -7.92 -9.65
CA ASP A 63 -6.53 -9.06 -10.01
C ASP A 63 -7.40 -8.79 -11.26
N LYS A 64 -7.75 -7.52 -11.48
CA LYS A 64 -8.61 -7.06 -12.58
C LYS A 64 -7.82 -6.69 -13.84
N ILE A 65 -6.55 -6.32 -13.70
CA ILE A 65 -5.67 -5.91 -14.82
C ILE A 65 -5.72 -6.86 -16.03
N PRO A 66 -5.74 -8.20 -15.88
CA PRO A 66 -5.79 -9.11 -17.03
C PRO A 66 -7.01 -8.93 -17.94
N THR A 67 -8.12 -8.44 -17.38
CA THR A 67 -9.40 -8.17 -18.06
C THR A 67 -9.56 -6.75 -18.58
N MET A 68 -8.66 -5.84 -18.20
CA MET A 68 -8.73 -4.44 -18.60
C MET A 68 -8.42 -4.26 -20.09
N ALA A 69 -9.01 -3.21 -20.69
CA ALA A 69 -8.68 -2.80 -22.03
C ALA A 69 -7.19 -2.43 -22.16
N LYS A 70 -6.67 -2.43 -23.38
CA LYS A 70 -5.26 -2.16 -23.71
C LYS A 70 -4.73 -0.87 -23.06
N LYS A 71 -5.58 0.14 -22.90
CA LYS A 71 -5.28 1.38 -22.20
C LYS A 71 -6.43 1.68 -21.24
N THR A 72 -6.13 1.62 -19.95
CA THR A 72 -7.09 1.87 -18.87
C THR A 72 -6.49 2.88 -17.91
N LEU A 73 -7.30 3.81 -17.41
CA LEU A 73 -6.88 4.75 -16.37
C LEU A 73 -7.51 4.31 -15.06
N ILE A 74 -6.69 4.08 -14.05
CA ILE A 74 -7.16 3.83 -12.69
C ILE A 74 -7.13 5.16 -11.95
N VAL A 75 -8.23 5.47 -11.28
CA VAL A 75 -8.40 6.69 -10.50
C VAL A 75 -8.86 6.28 -9.12
N ASP A 76 -7.97 6.37 -8.14
CA ASP A 76 -8.24 6.13 -6.73
C ASP A 76 -8.57 7.48 -6.07
N ILE A 77 -9.80 7.62 -5.58
CA ILE A 77 -10.34 8.86 -5.03
C ILE A 77 -10.40 8.72 -3.51
N GLY A 78 -9.39 9.24 -2.84
CA GLY A 78 -9.33 9.32 -1.38
C GLY A 78 -9.93 10.60 -0.81
N SER A 79 -9.88 10.71 0.52
CA SER A 79 -10.34 11.90 1.23
C SER A 79 -9.51 13.14 0.90
N TRP A 80 -8.18 13.00 0.84
CA TRP A 80 -7.25 14.11 0.62
C TRP A 80 -6.63 14.13 -0.77
N THR A 81 -6.44 12.96 -1.37
CA THR A 81 -5.72 12.81 -2.63
C THR A 81 -6.55 12.06 -3.67
N ILE A 82 -6.26 12.32 -4.93
CA ILE A 82 -6.67 11.50 -6.06
C ILE A 82 -5.41 10.94 -6.70
N ASP A 83 -5.28 9.62 -6.74
CA ASP A 83 -4.15 8.93 -7.36
C ASP A 83 -4.56 8.38 -8.72
N ILE A 84 -3.83 8.79 -9.76
CA ILE A 84 -4.09 8.43 -11.14
C ILE A 84 -2.96 7.52 -11.63
N MET A 85 -3.32 6.31 -12.05
CA MET A 85 -2.39 5.30 -12.55
C MET A 85 -2.82 4.81 -13.94
N PRO A 86 -2.12 5.23 -15.01
CA PRO A 86 -2.33 4.65 -16.33
C PRO A 86 -1.82 3.20 -16.37
N VAL A 87 -2.65 2.29 -16.89
CA VAL A 87 -2.28 0.90 -17.20
C VAL A 87 -2.29 0.73 -18.71
N ILE A 88 -1.14 0.43 -19.28
CA ILE A 88 -0.94 0.24 -20.72
C ILE A 88 -0.43 -1.18 -20.94
N ASN A 89 -1.11 -1.92 -21.84
CA ASN A 89 -0.79 -3.32 -22.13
C ASN A 89 -0.71 -4.19 -20.86
N LYS A 90 -1.62 -3.97 -19.91
CA LYS A 90 -1.70 -4.71 -18.63
C LYS A 90 -0.54 -4.44 -17.67
N SER A 91 0.21 -3.35 -17.86
CA SER A 91 1.28 -2.91 -16.96
C SER A 91 1.07 -1.45 -16.56
N PRO A 92 1.28 -1.09 -15.27
CA PRO A 92 1.29 0.31 -14.85
C PRO A 92 2.40 1.09 -15.56
N ASP A 93 2.08 2.30 -16.01
CA ASP A 93 3.05 3.26 -16.50
C ASP A 93 3.45 4.22 -15.38
N GLU A 94 4.42 3.80 -14.56
CA GLU A 94 4.89 4.54 -13.38
C GLU A 94 5.31 5.98 -13.71
N SER A 95 5.86 6.21 -14.91
CA SER A 95 6.30 7.54 -15.36
C SER A 95 5.17 8.55 -15.54
N LYS A 96 3.93 8.07 -15.65
CA LYS A 96 2.72 8.88 -15.85
C LYS A 96 1.77 8.85 -14.66
N CYS A 97 2.20 8.28 -13.54
CA CYS A 97 1.43 8.27 -12.32
C CYS A 97 1.40 9.65 -11.67
N VAL A 98 0.23 10.09 -11.23
CA VAL A 98 0.06 11.43 -10.65
C VAL A 98 -0.79 11.34 -9.38
N THR A 99 -0.35 12.02 -8.33
CA THR A 99 -1.14 12.26 -7.11
C THR A 99 -1.58 13.71 -7.11
N ILE A 100 -2.89 13.96 -7.04
CA ILE A 100 -3.48 15.30 -6.97
C ILE A 100 -3.97 15.54 -5.54
N PRO A 101 -3.57 16.64 -4.85
CA PRO A 101 -4.02 16.96 -3.49
C PRO A 101 -5.41 17.63 -3.50
N LYS A 102 -6.39 16.99 -4.15
CA LYS A 102 -7.78 17.47 -4.29
C LYS A 102 -8.77 16.33 -4.10
N GLY A 103 -8.70 15.66 -2.96
CA GLY A 103 -9.65 14.61 -2.59
C GLY A 103 -11.03 15.15 -2.20
N LEU A 104 -11.91 14.23 -1.79
CA LEU A 104 -13.31 14.51 -1.48
C LEU A 104 -13.52 15.59 -0.42
N ILE A 105 -12.59 15.78 0.51
CA ILE A 105 -12.74 16.79 1.58
C ILE A 105 -12.79 18.22 1.05
N THR A 106 -12.23 18.46 -0.14
CA THR A 106 -12.28 19.77 -0.80
C THR A 106 -13.63 20.08 -1.46
N CYS A 107 -14.56 19.11 -1.47
CA CYS A 107 -15.90 19.25 -2.03
C CYS A 107 -16.99 19.53 -0.99
N ILE A 108 -16.63 19.58 0.30
CA ILE A 108 -17.52 19.90 1.43
C ILE A 108 -17.28 21.36 1.82
#